data_AF-A0A842M262-F1
#
_entry.id   AF-A0A842M262-F1
#
_cell.length_a   1.000
_cell.length_b   1.000
_cell.length_c   1.000
_cell.angle_alpha   90.00
_cell.angle_beta   90.00
_cell.angle_gamma   90.00
#
_symmetry.space_group_name_H-M   'P 1'
#
loop_
_entity.id
_entity.type
_entity.pdbx_description
1 polymer ?
#
loop_
_entity_poly.entity_id
_entity_poly.type
_entity_poly.pdbx_seq_one_letter_code
_entity_poly.pdbx_strand_id
1 'polypeptide(L)' 'MTMNLDGNLSRIPKTGVSTLSDNLILLWNEFENGKMCRKLLVLKARGSDHSKKIHRYEITEGGIVIK' A
#
# COMPACT_ATOMS: atom_id res chain seq x y z
N MET A 1 -13.79 -0.15 18.22
CA MET A 1 -12.50 0.54 17.98
C MET A 1 -11.96 0.04 16.63
N THR A 2 -12.54 0.50 15.53
CA THR A 2 -12.11 0.11 14.18
C THR A 2 -11.01 1.08 13.78
N MET A 3 -9.76 0.60 13.75
CA MET A 3 -8.65 1.41 13.23
C MET A 3 -8.84 1.55 11.72
N ASN A 4 -9.43 2.68 11.30
CA ASN A 4 -9.37 3.09 9.91
C ASN A 4 -7.90 3.36 9.58
N LEU A 5 -7.28 2.48 8.80
CA LEU A 5 -5.97 2.70 8.22
C LEU A 5 -6.19 3.47 6.92
N ASP A 6 -6.46 4.76 7.06
CA ASP A 6 -6.64 5.74 6.00
C ASP A 6 -5.30 6.06 5.30
N GLY A 7 -4.59 5.05 4.78
CA GLY A 7 -3.34 5.24 4.02
C GLY A 7 -2.31 6.17 4.66
N ASN A 8 -2.36 6.32 6.00
CA ASN A 8 -1.80 7.49 6.64
C ASN A 8 -0.27 7.42 6.62
N LEU A 9 0.32 8.24 5.75
CA LEU A 9 1.76 8.29 5.51
C LEU A 9 2.56 8.66 6.79
N SER A 10 1.91 9.20 7.82
CA SER A 10 2.56 9.50 9.11
C SER A 10 2.96 8.25 9.89
N ARG A 11 2.37 7.08 9.60
CA ARG A 11 2.69 5.79 10.22
C ARG A 11 3.81 5.02 9.53
N ILE A 12 4.29 5.52 8.39
CA ILE A 12 5.48 4.96 7.74
C ILE A 12 6.67 5.23 8.67
N PRO A 13 7.49 4.22 9.02
CA PRO A 13 8.69 4.43 9.81
C PRO A 13 9.58 5.50 9.15
N LYS A 14 9.61 6.69 9.74
CA LYS A 14 10.36 7.84 9.21
C LYS A 14 11.87 7.70 9.40
N THR A 15 12.33 6.75 10.22
CA THR A 15 13.75 6.61 10.58
C THR A 15 14.20 5.15 10.57
N GLY A 16 15.37 4.90 9.96
CA GLY A 16 16.06 3.61 9.92
C GLY A 16 15.65 2.70 8.76
N VAL A 17 14.47 2.10 8.82
CA VAL A 17 14.07 1.01 7.92
C VAL A 17 13.82 1.49 6.48
N SER A 18 13.21 2.66 6.32
CA SER A 18 12.95 3.25 4.99
C SER A 18 14.21 3.67 4.24
N THR A 19 15.28 4.03 4.97
CA THR A 19 16.58 4.39 4.40
C THR A 19 17.34 3.16 3.90
N LEU A 20 17.28 2.06 4.67
CA LEU A 20 17.90 0.77 4.36
C LEU A 20 17.23 0.07 3.17
N SER A 21 15.89 0.11 3.08
CA SER A 21 15.17 -0.58 2.02
C SER A 21 15.27 0.11 0.66
N ASP A 22 15.38 -0.68 -0.41
CA ASP A 22 15.33 -0.18 -1.80
C ASP A 22 13.90 0.05 -2.28
N ASN A 23 12.97 -0.81 -1.85
CA ASN A 23 11.55 -0.75 -2.22
C ASN A 23 10.66 -0.67 -0.99
N LEU A 24 9.69 0.24 -1.01
CA LEU A 24 8.64 0.36 0.01
C LEU A 24 7.27 0.34 -0.69
N ILE A 25 6.44 -0.61 -0.29
CA ILE A 25 5.07 -0.76 -0.76
C ILE A 25 4.14 -0.65 0.44
N LEU A 26 3.20 0.28 0.38
CA LEU A 26 2.16 0.46 1.38
C LEU A 26 0.93 -0.34 0.97
N LEU A 27 0.45 -1.18 1.89
CA LEU A 27 -0.79 -1.93 1.73
C LEU A 27 -1.73 -1.54 2.87
N TRP A 28 -2.98 -1.26 2.54
CA TRP A 28 -4.00 -1.04 3.54
C TRP A 28 -5.36 -1.49 3.05
N ASN A 29 -6.28 -1.62 3.99
CA ASN A 29 -7.68 -1.86 3.69
C ASN A 29 -8.48 -0.63 4.11
N GLU A 30 -9.45 -0.26 3.29
CA GLU A 30 -10.39 0.81 3.58
C GLU A 30 -11.81 0.37 3.23
N PHE A 31 -12.79 0.94 3.93
CA PHE A 31 -14.18 0.67 3.66
C PHE A 31 -14.70 1.69 2.64
N GLU A 32 -15.07 1.23 1.44
CA GLU A 32 -15.59 2.07 0.37
C GLU A 32 -16.87 1.44 -0.19
N ASN A 33 -17.94 2.22 -0.31
CA ASN A 33 -19.22 1.80 -0.90
C ASN A 33 -19.78 0.49 -0.30
N GLY A 34 -19.68 0.32 1.03
CA GLY A 34 -20.18 -0.87 1.71
C GLY A 34 -19.30 -2.11 1.57
N LYS A 35 -18.11 -2.01 0.97
CA LYS A 35 -17.18 -3.12 0.74
C LYS A 35 -15.80 -2.80 1.26
N MET A 36 -15.12 -3.81 1.79
CA MET A 36 -13.71 -3.69 2.16
C MET A 36 -12.86 -3.73 0.88
N CYS A 37 -12.16 -2.63 0.61
CA CYS A 37 -11.30 -2.47 -0.54
C CYS A 37 -9.84 -2.52 -0.09
N ARG A 38 -9.03 -3.28 -0.84
CA ARG A 38 -7.59 -3.41 -0.63
C ARG A 38 -6.85 -2.46 -1.55
N LYS A 39 -5.96 -1.64 -1.00
CA LYS A 39 -5.19 -0.63 -1.73
C LYS A 39 -3.69 -0.84 -1.56
N LEU A 40 -2.98 -0.56 -2.65
CA LEU A 40 -1.53 -0.66 -2.78
C LEU A 40 -0.97 0.65 -3.31
N LEU A 41 0.11 1.13 -2.72
CA LEU A 41 0.89 2.26 -3.23
C LEU A 41 2.37 1.93 -3.17
N VAL A 42 3.09 2.15 -4.26
CA VAL A 42 4.55 2.11 -4.25
C VAL A 42 5.04 3.47 -3.75
N LEU A 43 5.62 3.50 -2.55
CA LEU A 43 6.13 4.72 -1.92
C LEU A 43 7.54 5.06 -2.36
N LYS A 44 8.35 4.02 -2.61
CA LYS A 44 9.74 4.13 -3.03
C LYS A 44 10.09 2.89 -3.82
N ALA A 45 10.76 3.08 -4.94
CA ALA A 45 11.49 2.05 -5.64
C ALA A 45 12.80 2.65 -6.16
N ARG A 46 13.95 2.04 -5.83
CA ARG A 46 15.25 2.46 -6.36
C ARG A 46 15.56 1.70 -7.64
N GLY A 47 16.13 2.40 -8.63
CA GLY A 47 16.58 1.79 -9.89
C GLY A 47 15.48 1.61 -10.94
N SER A 48 14.23 2.00 -10.67
CA SER A 48 13.15 2.02 -11.65
C SER A 48 12.17 3.15 -11.37
N ASP A 49 11.53 3.68 -12.41
CA ASP A 49 10.35 4.52 -12.20
C ASP A 49 9.20 3.64 -11.69
N HIS A 50 8.34 4.20 -10.85
CA HIS A 50 7.22 3.46 -10.26
C HIS A 50 5.94 4.28 -10.28
N SER A 51 4.82 3.57 -10.29
CA SER A 51 3.51 4.21 -10.26
C SER A 51 3.30 4.96 -8.94
N LYS A 52 3.00 6.26 -9.07
CA LYS A 52 2.55 7.12 -7.96
C LYS A 52 1.04 7.05 -7.70
N LYS A 53 0.32 6.24 -8.49
CA LYS A 53 -1.12 5.98 -8.30
C LYS A 53 -1.34 4.95 -7.20
N ILE A 54 -2.46 5.12 -6.50
CA ILE A 54 -2.99 4.11 -5.60
C ILE A 54 -3.73 3.08 -6.45
N HIS A 55 -3.35 1.81 -6.30
CA HIS A 55 -3.94 0.70 -7.02
C HIS A 55 -4.88 -0.09 -6.11
N ARG A 56 -5.98 -0.58 -6.66
CA ARG A 56 -6.80 -1.59 -5.99
C ARG A 56 -6.24 -2.97 -6.33
N TYR A 57 -6.20 -3.86 -5.35
CA TYR A 57 -5.85 -5.25 -5.61
C TYR A 57 -6.84 -6.21 -4.95
N GLU A 58 -6.90 -7.42 -5.48
CA GLU A 58 -7.66 -8.54 -4.92
C GLU A 58 -6.71 -9.70 -4.64
N ILE A 59 -7.04 -10.51 -3.64
CA ILE A 59 -6.33 -11.76 -3.37
C ILE A 59 -7.29 -12.86 -3.82
N THR A 60 -6.90 -13.56 -4.87
CA THR A 60 -7.62 -14.68 -5.47
C THR A 60 -6.90 -15.99 -5.11
N GLU A 61 -7.47 -17.13 -5.49
CA GLU A 61 -6.79 -18.43 -5.34
C GLU A 61 -5.46 -18.50 -6.11
N GLY A 62 -5.32 -17.73 -7.20
CA GLY A 62 -4.08 -17.58 -7.97
C GLY A 62 -3.12 -16.53 -7.42
N GLY A 63 -3.43 -15.89 -6.29
CA GLY A 63 -2.60 -14.86 -5.67
C GLY A 63 -3.12 -13.43 -5.86
N ILE A 64 -2.19 -12.47 -5.84
CA ILE A 64 -2.51 -11.03 -5.88
C ILE A 64 -2.74 -10.58 -7.32
N VAL A 65 -3.90 -9.96 -7.57
CA VAL A 65 -4.25 -9.35 -8.87
C VAL A 65 -4.46 -7.86 -8.67
N ILE A 66 -3.68 -7.05 -9.40
CA ILE A 66 -3.83 -5.59 -9.44
C ILE A 66 -4.88 -5.25 -10.51
N LYS A 67 -5.86 -4.40 -10.17
CA LYS A 67 -6.91 -3.95 -11.07
C LYS A 67 -6.53 -2.68 -11.82
#